data_AF-A0A7S3TPR9-F1
#
_entry.id   AF-A0A7S3TPR9-F1
#
_cell.length_a   1.000
_cell.length_b   1.000
_cell.length_c   1.000
_cell.angle_alpha   90.00
_cell.angle_beta   90.00
_cell.angle_gamma   90.00
#
_symmetry.space_group_name_H-M   'P 1'
#
loop_
_entity.id
_entity.type
_entity.pdbx_description
1 polymer ?
#
loop_
_entity_poly.entity_id
_entity_poly.type
_entity_poly.pdbx_seq_one_letter_code
_entity_poly.pdbx_strand_id
1 'polypeptide(L)'
;GTGEAEHLRAASPFFQDATEAAMIDPALSTNMKYVVITGGTISGLGKGTTISSIGVVLRSHGLRVTALKVDPYLNVDAGTMSPFEHGEVYVLEDGGEADLDLGNYERFLDLTLTSNHSVTS
;
A
#
# COMPACT_ATOMS: atom_id res chain seq x y z
N GLY A 1 3.96 25.86 11.40
CA GLY A 1 2.51 26.01 11.15
C GLY A 1 2.30 26.19 9.66
N THR A 2 1.50 25.32 9.05
CA THR A 2 1.18 25.19 7.59
C THR A 2 2.31 24.79 6.63
N GLY A 3 3.52 25.38 6.71
CA GLY A 3 4.59 25.11 5.72
C GLY A 3 5.25 23.71 5.80
N GLU A 4 5.41 23.14 6.99
CA GLU A 4 6.02 21.80 7.17
C GLU A 4 5.10 20.66 6.74
N ALA A 5 3.79 20.78 7.00
CA ALA A 5 2.81 19.79 6.58
C ALA A 5 2.68 19.72 5.05
N GLU A 6 2.85 20.87 4.37
CA GLU A 6 2.91 20.95 2.91
C GLU A 6 4.19 20.33 2.35
N HIS A 7 5.34 20.56 3.00
CA HIS A 7 6.61 19.93 2.63
C HIS A 7 6.58 18.39 2.80
N LEU A 8 5.95 17.91 3.89
CA LEU A 8 5.73 16.49 4.12
C LEU A 8 4.76 15.87 3.10
N ARG A 9 3.67 16.58 2.74
CA ARG A 9 2.78 16.17 1.64
C ARG A 9 3.50 16.08 0.29
N ALA A 10 4.38 17.04 -0.02
CA ALA A 10 5.18 17.03 -1.23
C ALA A 10 6.25 15.91 -1.24
N ALA A 11 6.64 15.41 -0.07
CA ALA A 11 7.67 14.38 0.07
C ALA A 11 7.17 12.95 -0.22
N SER A 12 5.86 12.71 -0.29
CA SER A 12 5.33 11.39 -0.62
C SER A 12 3.92 11.44 -1.24
N PRO A 13 3.68 10.78 -2.39
CA PRO A 13 2.35 10.68 -3.00
C PRO A 13 1.36 9.83 -2.18
N PHE A 14 1.82 9.22 -1.09
CA PHE A 14 1.04 8.33 -0.22
C PHE A 14 0.36 9.03 0.97
N PHE A 15 0.45 10.36 1.08
CA PHE A 15 -0.26 11.11 2.12
C PHE A 15 -1.70 11.40 1.70
N GLN A 16 -2.68 10.81 2.40
CA GLN A 16 -4.10 10.98 2.05
C GLN A 16 -4.63 12.34 2.52
N ASP A 17 -4.23 12.78 3.72
CA ASP A 17 -4.69 14.05 4.29
C ASP A 17 -3.63 14.75 5.17
N ALA A 18 -3.78 16.07 5.35
CA ALA A 18 -2.98 16.91 6.23
C ALA A 18 -3.02 16.45 7.70
N THR A 19 -4.11 15.80 8.12
CA THR A 19 -4.24 15.24 9.48
C THR A 19 -3.30 14.04 9.69
N GLU A 20 -3.09 13.21 8.67
CA GLU A 20 -2.08 12.12 8.69
C GLU A 20 -0.63 12.64 8.60
N ALA A 21 -0.42 13.77 7.95
CA ALA A 21 0.89 14.42 7.94
C ALA A 21 1.22 15.03 9.31
N ALA A 22 0.20 15.46 10.07
CA ALA A 22 0.33 16.09 11.38
C ALA A 22 0.48 15.11 12.55
N MET A 23 0.09 13.84 12.39
CA MET A 23 0.28 12.79 13.41
C MET A 23 1.72 12.23 13.46
N ILE A 24 2.61 12.72 12.60
CA ILE A 24 4.02 12.37 12.61
C ILE A 24 4.71 13.19 13.68
N ASP A 25 5.37 12.54 14.63
CA ASP A 25 6.37 13.20 15.46
C ASP A 25 7.44 13.82 14.52
N PRO A 26 7.58 15.16 14.48
CA PRO A 26 8.58 15.81 13.63
C PRO A 26 10.02 15.36 13.95
N ALA A 27 10.26 14.76 15.12
CA ALA A 27 11.53 14.19 15.53
C ALA A 27 11.76 12.76 15.01
N LEU A 28 10.74 12.05 14.51
CA LEU A 28 10.93 10.80 13.79
C LEU A 28 11.55 11.12 12.43
N SER A 29 12.75 10.58 12.18
CA SER A 29 13.50 10.75 10.94
C SER A 29 12.58 10.67 9.71
N THR A 30 12.52 11.74 8.92
CA THR A 30 11.79 11.84 7.64
C THR A 30 12.26 10.86 6.56
N ASN A 31 13.26 10.04 6.88
CA ASN A 31 13.85 9.08 5.99
C ASN A 31 12.97 7.82 5.91
N MET A 32 12.13 7.76 4.87
CA MET A 32 11.25 6.64 4.58
C MET A 32 12.04 5.33 4.53
N LYS A 33 11.52 4.30 5.20
CA LYS A 33 12.11 2.96 5.22
C LYS A 33 11.27 2.04 4.36
N TYR A 34 11.95 1.19 3.60
CA TYR A 34 11.32 0.23 2.72
C TYR A 34 11.57 -1.18 3.25
N VAL A 35 10.50 -1.94 3.45
CA VAL A 35 10.55 -3.38 3.71
C VAL A 35 10.13 -4.07 2.42
N VAL A 36 11.10 -4.61 1.68
CA VAL A 36 10.83 -5.29 0.41
C VAL A 36 10.56 -6.76 0.69
N ILE A 37 9.38 -7.21 0.27
CA ILE A 37 8.94 -8.60 0.46
C ILE A 37 8.90 -9.27 -0.91
N THR A 38 9.76 -10.26 -1.09
CA THR A 38 9.83 -11.07 -2.31
C THR A 38 9.26 -12.47 -2.05
N GLY A 39 8.70 -13.09 -3.08
CA GLY A 39 8.07 -14.41 -3.00
C GLY A 39 8.77 -15.43 -3.89
N GLY A 40 9.01 -16.64 -3.36
CA GLY A 40 9.58 -17.76 -4.12
C GLY A 40 8.53 -18.78 -4.57
N THR A 41 8.61 -19.16 -5.85
CA THR A 41 8.09 -20.37 -6.51
C THR A 41 6.57 -20.57 -6.60
N ILE A 42 5.76 -20.26 -5.58
CA ILE A 42 4.30 -20.49 -5.61
C ILE A 42 3.51 -19.25 -5.17
N SER A 43 2.51 -18.87 -5.98
CA SER A 43 1.50 -17.87 -5.60
C SER A 43 0.54 -18.44 -4.56
N GLY A 44 0.10 -17.64 -3.59
CA GLY A 44 -0.86 -18.07 -2.55
C GLY A 44 -0.30 -18.59 -1.21
N LEU A 45 1.02 -18.75 -1.04
CA LEU A 45 1.62 -19.17 0.25
C LEU A 45 1.76 -18.01 1.27
N GLY A 46 0.66 -17.34 1.61
CA GLY A 46 0.59 -16.46 2.79
C GLY A 46 1.43 -15.17 2.72
N LYS A 47 1.88 -14.74 1.54
CA LYS A 47 2.60 -13.47 1.35
C LYS A 47 1.76 -12.28 1.80
N GLY A 48 0.51 -12.21 1.34
CA GLY A 48 -0.43 -11.15 1.74
C GLY A 48 -0.66 -11.12 3.26
N THR A 49 -0.84 -12.28 3.89
CA THR A 49 -1.00 -12.41 5.36
C THR A 49 0.25 -12.01 6.12
N THR A 50 1.44 -12.32 5.59
CA THR A 50 2.73 -11.97 6.21
C THR A 50 2.97 -10.46 6.14
N ILE A 51 2.75 -9.85 4.97
CA ILE A 51 2.81 -8.39 4.77
C ILE A 51 1.86 -7.69 5.74
N SER A 52 0.62 -8.16 5.80
CA SER A 52 -0.42 -7.67 6.69
C SER A 52 -0.01 -7.75 8.17
N SER A 53 0.52 -8.89 8.60
CA SER A 53 0.97 -9.11 9.98
C SER A 53 2.13 -8.19 10.37
N ILE A 54 3.11 -8.01 9.47
CA ILE A 54 4.22 -7.07 9.68
C ILE A 54 3.69 -5.65 9.83
N GLY A 55 2.80 -5.22 8.94
CA GLY A 55 2.24 -3.87 8.99
C GLY A 55 1.43 -3.61 10.26
N VAL A 56 0.64 -4.57 10.75
CA VAL A 56 -0.07 -4.48 12.04
C VAL A 56 0.90 -4.28 13.20
N VAL A 57 1.98 -5.07 13.26
CA VAL A 57 3.00 -4.94 14.32
C VAL A 57 3.69 -3.57 14.27
N LEU A 58 4.03 -3.07 13.09
CA LEU A 58 4.63 -1.75 12.94
C LEU A 58 3.65 -0.64 13.38
N ARG A 59 2.38 -0.75 12.97
CA ARG A 59 1.31 0.18 13.39
C ARG A 59 1.11 0.17 14.90
N SER A 60 1.16 -1.00 15.53
CA SER A 60 1.03 -1.12 17.00
C SER A 60 2.18 -0.45 17.76
N HIS A 61 3.31 -0.18 17.11
CA HIS A 61 4.42 0.59 17.67
C HIS A 61 4.36 2.08 17.31
N GLY A 62 3.21 2.57 16.83
CA GLY A 62 3.01 3.97 16.45
C GLY A 62 3.68 4.37 15.13
N LEU A 63 4.15 3.39 14.35
CA LEU A 63 4.74 3.67 13.03
C LEU A 63 3.64 3.78 11.98
N ARG A 64 3.79 4.74 11.07
CA ARG A 64 2.96 4.81 9.88
C ARG A 64 3.46 3.80 8.87
N VAL A 65 2.53 3.05 8.30
CA VAL A 65 2.81 2.06 7.26
C VAL A 65 1.89 2.30 6.09
N THR A 66 2.38 1.99 4.89
CA THR A 66 1.60 1.83 3.68
C THR A 66 2.11 0.59 2.96
N ALA A 67 1.36 0.11 1.98
CA ALA A 67 1.71 -1.06 1.18
C ALA A 67 1.75 -0.71 -0.30
N LEU A 68 2.72 -1.26 -1.02
CA LEU A 68 2.82 -1.16 -2.47
C LEU A 68 2.81 -2.58 -3.04
N LYS A 69 1.93 -2.85 -3.99
CA LYS A 69 1.94 -4.08 -4.78
C LYS A 69 2.64 -3.80 -6.11
N VAL A 70 3.61 -4.65 -6.45
CA VAL A 70 4.29 -4.60 -7.74
C VAL A 70 4.01 -5.91 -8.45
N ASP A 71 3.29 -5.83 -9.55
CA ASP A 71 2.89 -6.96 -10.36
C ASP A 71 3.70 -7.02 -11.66
N PRO A 72 4.29 -8.18 -12.02
CA PRO A 72 5.08 -8.32 -13.24
C PRO A 72 4.20 -8.45 -14.51
N TYR A 73 2.90 -8.17 -14.40
CA TYR A 73 1.98 -8.26 -15.53
C TYR A 73 2.13 -7.03 -16.43
N LEU A 74 2.00 -7.25 -17.74
CA LEU A 74 1.97 -6.20 -18.76
C LEU A 74 0.62 -5.46 -18.82
N ASN A 75 -0.39 -6.01 -18.15
CA ASN A 75 -1.71 -5.43 -18.06
C ASN A 75 -1.63 -4.11 -17.29
N VAL A 76 -2.23 -3.05 -17.84
CA VAL A 76 -2.23 -1.71 -17.23
C VAL A 76 -3.05 -1.71 -15.92
N ASP A 77 -4.11 -2.50 -15.89
CA ASP A 77 -4.98 -2.69 -14.73
C ASP A 77 -5.40 -4.17 -14.61
N ALA A 78 -5.86 -4.57 -13.43
CA ALA A 78 -6.34 -5.93 -13.17
C ALA A 78 -7.65 -6.24 -13.91
N GLY A 79 -8.45 -5.22 -14.23
CA GLY A 79 -9.69 -5.32 -15.01
C GLY A 79 -9.54 -5.97 -16.37
N THR A 80 -8.39 -5.78 -17.01
CA THR A 80 -8.07 -6.37 -18.31
C THR A 80 -7.66 -7.85 -18.25
N MET A 81 -7.51 -8.44 -17.06
CA MET A 81 -7.11 -9.83 -16.88
C MET A 81 -8.32 -10.74 -16.63
N SER A 82 -8.27 -11.98 -17.11
CA SER A 82 -9.34 -12.96 -16.88
C SER A 82 -9.41 -13.32 -15.38
N PRO A 83 -10.56 -13.16 -14.69
CA PRO A 83 -10.67 -13.48 -13.27
C PRO A 83 -10.35 -14.93 -12.92
N PHE A 84 -10.54 -15.84 -13.88
CA PHE A 84 -10.23 -17.26 -13.72
C PHE A 84 -8.73 -17.57 -13.72
N GLU A 85 -7.92 -16.70 -14.31
CA GLU A 85 -6.48 -16.92 -14.48
C GLU A 85 -5.64 -16.15 -13.45
N HIS A 86 -6.12 -14.99 -13.01
CA HIS A 86 -5.35 -14.09 -12.13
C HIS A 86 -6.01 -13.81 -10.77
N GLY A 87 -7.23 -14.28 -10.54
CA GLY A 87 -8.00 -14.01 -9.33
C GLY A 87 -9.00 -12.87 -9.49
N GLU A 88 -9.65 -12.51 -8.39
CA GLU A 88 -10.67 -11.45 -8.40
C GLU A 88 -10.02 -10.06 -8.50
N VAL A 89 -10.72 -9.13 -9.14
CA VAL A 89 -10.35 -7.72 -9.19
C VAL A 89 -10.91 -7.01 -7.96
N TYR A 90 -10.10 -6.21 -7.29
CA TYR A 90 -10.50 -5.34 -6.20
C TYR A 90 -10.64 -3.89 -6.68
N VAL A 91 -11.74 -3.24 -6.33
CA VAL A 91 -11.99 -1.83 -6.69
C VAL A 91 -11.69 -0.95 -5.48
N LEU A 92 -10.72 -0.05 -5.63
CA LEU A 92 -10.28 0.90 -4.61
C LEU A 92 -11.25 2.10 -4.52
N GLU A 93 -11.14 2.88 -3.44
CA GLU A 93 -12.02 4.03 -3.20
C GLU A 93 -11.95 5.09 -4.33
N ASP A 94 -10.78 5.25 -4.95
CA ASP A 94 -10.57 6.17 -6.09
C ASP A 94 -11.07 5.61 -7.44
N GLY A 95 -11.68 4.43 -7.43
CA GLY A 95 -12.19 3.74 -8.61
C GLY A 95 -11.14 2.90 -9.36
N GLY A 96 -9.91 2.80 -8.84
CA GLY A 96 -8.88 1.96 -9.43
C GLY A 96 -9.19 0.48 -9.34
N GLU A 97 -9.00 -0.25 -10.44
CA GLU A 97 -9.12 -1.71 -10.51
C GLU A 97 -7.74 -2.35 -10.29
N ALA A 98 -7.58 -3.06 -9.17
CA ALA A 98 -6.31 -3.59 -8.71
C ALA A 98 -6.40 -5.08 -8.32
N ASP A 99 -5.24 -5.68 -8.07
CA ASP A 99 -5.13 -7.05 -7.57
C ASP A 99 -5.80 -7.20 -6.19
N LEU A 100 -6.40 -8.37 -5.93
CA LEU A 100 -7.08 -8.71 -4.68
C LEU A 100 -6.21 -8.46 -3.44
N ASP A 101 -4.89 -8.62 -3.54
CA ASP A 101 -3.97 -8.39 -2.44
C ASP A 101 -4.09 -6.98 -1.84
N LEU A 102 -4.42 -5.94 -2.63
CA LEU A 102 -4.63 -4.59 -2.08
C LEU A 102 -5.83 -4.55 -1.14
N GLY A 103 -6.91 -5.26 -1.46
CA GLY A 103 -8.05 -5.39 -0.57
C GLY A 103 -7.71 -6.17 0.71
N ASN A 104 -6.75 -7.10 0.66
CA ASN A 104 -6.24 -7.72 1.88
C ASN A 104 -5.48 -6.70 2.72
N TYR A 105 -4.61 -5.90 2.11
CA TYR A 105 -3.84 -4.88 2.81
C TYR A 105 -4.76 -3.85 3.49
N GLU A 106 -5.78 -3.33 2.81
CA GLU A 106 -6.74 -2.41 3.42
C GLU A 106 -7.41 -3.01 4.66
N ARG A 107 -7.90 -4.25 4.56
CA ARG A 107 -8.60 -4.94 5.66
C ARG A 107 -7.70 -5.20 6.86
N PHE A 108 -6.46 -5.61 6.65
CA PHE A 108 -5.57 -5.96 7.75
C PHE A 108 -4.82 -4.77 8.33
N LEU A 109 -4.45 -3.81 7.49
CA LEU A 109 -3.72 -2.62 7.93
C LEU A 109 -4.66 -1.52 8.41
N ASP A 110 -5.96 -1.62 8.11
CA ASP A 110 -6.96 -0.59 8.40
C ASP A 110 -6.53 0.76 7.79
N LEU A 111 -6.34 0.72 6.47
CA LEU A 111 -5.91 1.82 5.61
C LEU A 111 -6.81 1.85 4.38
N THR A 112 -7.00 3.04 3.82
CA THR A 112 -7.46 3.20 2.44
C THR A 112 -6.24 3.18 1.53
N LEU A 113 -6.28 2.48 0.42
CA LEU A 113 -5.28 2.52 -0.66
C LEU A 113 -5.90 3.16 -1.90
N THR A 114 -5.04 3.55 -2.83
CA THR A 114 -5.40 4.20 -4.10
C THR A 114 -4.68 3.53 -5.25
N SER A 115 -5.06 3.84 -6.48
CA SER A 115 -4.44 3.30 -7.71
C SER A 115 -2.91 3.41 -7.72
N ASN A 116 -2.34 4.43 -7.07
CA ASN A 116 -0.89 4.63 -6.91
C ASN A 116 -0.19 3.55 -6.07
N HIS A 117 -0.94 2.70 -5.37
CA HIS A 117 -0.42 1.60 -4.56
C HIS A 117 -0.31 0.29 -5.35
N SER A 118 -0.74 0.29 -6.62
CA SER A 118 -0.57 -0.78 -7.58
C SER A 118 0.41 -0.34 -8.67
N VAL A 119 1.44 -1.15 -8.95
CA VAL A 119 2.43 -0.89 -10.00
C VAL A 119 2.52 -2.13 -10.88
N THR A 120 2.24 -1.95 -12.17
CA THR A 120 2.40 -2.98 -13.21
C THR A 120 3.57 -2.64 -14.14
N SER A 121 3.97 -3.58 -15.02
CA SER A 121 5.17 -3.46 -15.88
C SER A 121 4.97 -2.60 -17.12
#